data_AF-A0A6M1YJX4-F1
#
_entry.id   AF-A0A6M1YJX4-F1
#
_cell.length_a   1.000
_cell.length_b   1.000
_cell.length_c   1.000
_cell.angle_alpha   90.00
_cell.angle_beta   90.00
_cell.angle_gamma   90.00
#
_symmetry.space_group_name_H-M   'P 1'
#
loop_
_entity.id
_entity.type
_entity.pdbx_description
1 polymer ?
#
loop_
_entity_poly.entity_id
_entity_poly.type
_entity_poly.pdbx_seq_one_letter_code
_entity_poly.pdbx_strand_id
1 'polypeptide(L)'
;MYLFIAIYILLIALALIWMKISLKKTKDSLQETFKSISFDVMQKNNQAFMDLANANFDKYHQGFKSDIEFKQKELEKVLAPVKESIDKIDAFTKDVENKRHSAYSALNEQIKMLLESENFLRQETANLSRALKSPNIRGSWGQMHLKRVVELAGLLNNCDFYEQQSQVKDDKVYRPDLVIK
;
A
#
# COMPACT_ATOMS: atom_id res chain seq x y z
N MET A 1 6.21 -39.58 -122.31
CA MET A 1 7.30 -39.05 -121.44
C MET A 1 6.84 -37.87 -120.59
N TYR A 2 6.31 -36.78 -121.17
CA TYR A 2 5.88 -35.58 -120.44
C TYR A 2 4.76 -35.80 -119.40
N LEU A 3 3.78 -36.68 -119.68
CA LEU A 3 2.65 -36.92 -118.78
C LEU A 3 3.07 -37.56 -117.43
N PHE A 4 4.05 -38.47 -117.47
CA PHE A 4 4.61 -39.10 -116.27
C PHE A 4 5.39 -38.10 -115.40
N ILE A 5 6.11 -37.17 -116.03
CA ILE A 5 6.86 -36.10 -115.34
C ILE A 5 5.89 -35.14 -114.64
N ALA A 6 4.78 -34.78 -115.29
CA ALA A 6 3.76 -33.91 -114.71
C ALA A 6 3.08 -34.53 -113.47
N ILE A 7 2.75 -35.82 -113.52
CA ILE A 7 2.15 -36.55 -112.39
C ILE A 7 3.13 -36.63 -111.21
N TYR A 8 4.41 -36.85 -111.47
CA TYR A 8 5.44 -36.92 -110.43
C TYR A 8 5.65 -35.57 -109.71
N ILE A 9 5.65 -34.46 -110.46
CA ILE A 9 5.72 -33.10 -109.89
C ILE A 9 4.49 -32.82 -109.01
N LEU A 10 3.30 -33.24 -109.45
CA LEU A 10 2.05 -33.02 -108.72
C LEU A 10 2.02 -33.84 -107.42
N LEU A 11 2.54 -35.07 -107.44
CA LEU A 11 2.73 -35.91 -106.25
C LEU A 11 3.69 -35.28 -105.23
N ILE A 12 4.82 -34.73 -105.69
CA ILE A 12 5.77 -34.02 -104.81
C ILE A 12 5.12 -32.76 -104.22
N ALA A 13 4.39 -31.99 -105.03
CA ALA A 13 3.68 -30.80 -104.55
C ALA A 13 2.65 -31.15 -103.47
N LEU A 14 1.86 -32.21 -103.68
CA LEU A 14 0.93 -32.73 -102.67
C LEU A 14 1.64 -33.19 -101.40
N ALA A 15 2.77 -33.90 -101.52
CA ALA A 15 3.57 -34.33 -100.38
C ALA A 15 4.13 -33.14 -99.57
N LEU A 16 4.61 -32.09 -100.25
CA LEU A 16 5.07 -30.86 -99.60
C LEU A 16 3.93 -30.12 -98.89
N ILE A 17 2.75 -30.05 -99.50
CA ILE A 17 1.55 -29.45 -98.89
C ILE A 17 1.16 -30.23 -97.63
N TRP A 18 1.14 -31.56 -97.71
CA TRP A 18 0.81 -32.44 -96.58
C TRP A 18 1.83 -32.32 -95.44
N MET A 19 3.13 -32.29 -95.77
CA MET A 19 4.21 -32.08 -94.79
C MET A 19 4.09 -30.72 -94.10
N LYS A 20 3.74 -29.66 -94.83
CA LYS A 20 3.58 -28.31 -94.27
C LYS A 20 2.36 -28.23 -93.34
N ILE A 21 1.27 -28.90 -93.68
CA ILE A 21 0.06 -29.02 -92.83
C ILE A 21 0.38 -29.84 -91.56
N SER A 22 1.11 -30.94 -91.69
CA SER A 22 1.55 -31.77 -90.55
C SER A 22 2.40 -30.96 -89.57
N LEU A 23 3.42 -30.24 -90.06
CA LEU A 23 4.26 -29.38 -89.23
C LEU A 23 3.47 -28.27 -88.52
N LYS A 24 2.44 -27.73 -89.17
CA LYS A 24 1.56 -26.74 -88.53
C LYS A 24 0.75 -27.38 -87.41
N LYS A 25 0.17 -28.55 -87.63
CA LYS A 25 -0.61 -29.30 -86.62
C LYS A 25 0.24 -29.72 -85.41
N THR A 26 1.51 -30.09 -85.64
CA THR A 26 2.45 -30.38 -84.55
C THR A 26 2.80 -29.13 -83.75
N LYS A 27 2.98 -27.97 -84.40
CA LYS A 27 3.22 -26.70 -83.71
C LYS A 27 2.00 -26.23 -82.91
N ASP A 28 0.81 -26.32 -83.50
CA ASP A 28 -0.44 -25.88 -82.88
C ASP A 28 -0.75 -26.72 -81.62
N SER A 29 -0.61 -28.05 -81.70
CA SER A 29 -0.79 -28.94 -80.53
C SER A 29 0.28 -28.74 -79.44
N LEU A 30 1.52 -28.41 -79.82
CA LEU A 30 2.58 -28.07 -78.86
C LEU A 30 2.32 -26.72 -78.17
N GLN A 31 1.77 -25.76 -78.90
CA GLN A 31 1.35 -24.47 -78.35
C GLN A 31 0.15 -24.61 -77.40
N GLU A 32 -0.80 -25.49 -77.71
CA GLU A 32 -1.98 -25.78 -76.90
C GLU A 32 -1.63 -26.58 -75.62
N THR A 33 -0.78 -27.60 -75.74
CA THR A 33 -0.24 -28.33 -74.58
C THR A 33 0.64 -27.45 -73.71
N PHE A 34 1.47 -26.58 -74.28
CA PHE A 34 2.25 -25.61 -73.51
C PHE A 34 1.36 -24.62 -72.77
N LYS A 35 0.30 -24.09 -73.42
CA LYS A 35 -0.65 -23.18 -72.78
C LYS A 35 -1.40 -23.84 -71.62
N SER A 36 -1.91 -25.06 -71.81
CA SER A 36 -2.66 -25.79 -70.77
C SER A 36 -1.76 -26.19 -69.60
N ILE A 37 -0.57 -26.74 -69.86
CA ILE A 37 0.39 -27.09 -68.80
C ILE A 37 0.88 -25.83 -68.07
N SER A 38 1.17 -24.75 -68.78
CA SER A 38 1.58 -23.49 -68.14
C SER A 38 0.47 -22.92 -67.27
N PHE A 39 -0.79 -23.00 -67.72
CA PHE A 39 -1.94 -22.58 -66.93
C PHE A 39 -2.10 -23.44 -65.67
N ASP A 40 -2.05 -24.77 -65.81
CA ASP A 40 -2.15 -25.71 -64.69
C ASP A 40 -0.99 -25.57 -63.69
N VAL A 41 0.25 -25.42 -64.18
CA VAL A 41 1.43 -25.22 -63.35
C VAL A 41 1.35 -23.89 -62.61
N MET A 42 0.94 -22.81 -63.27
CA MET A 42 0.83 -21.50 -62.62
C MET A 42 -0.32 -21.46 -61.62
N GLN A 43 -1.45 -22.12 -61.94
CA GLN A 43 -2.59 -22.25 -61.03
C GLN A 43 -2.21 -23.08 -59.79
N LYS A 44 -1.57 -24.25 -59.96
CA LYS A 44 -1.09 -25.08 -58.86
C LYS A 44 -0.03 -24.38 -58.01
N ASN A 45 0.89 -23.66 -58.64
CA ASN A 45 1.91 -22.90 -57.92
C ASN A 45 1.29 -21.74 -57.12
N ASN A 46 0.33 -21.00 -57.69
CA ASN A 46 -0.39 -19.96 -56.97
C ASN A 46 -1.18 -20.54 -55.79
N GLN A 47 -1.85 -21.69 -55.98
CA GLN A 47 -2.56 -22.38 -54.91
C GLN A 47 -1.60 -22.80 -53.77
N ALA A 48 -0.50 -23.49 -54.11
CA ALA A 48 0.50 -23.91 -53.14
C ALA A 48 1.16 -22.73 -52.42
N PHE A 49 1.38 -21.62 -53.14
CA PHE A 49 1.87 -20.37 -52.56
C PHE A 49 0.87 -19.78 -51.57
N MET A 50 -0.42 -19.74 -51.91
CA MET A 50 -1.46 -19.24 -51.00
C MET A 50 -1.61 -20.14 -49.77
N ASP A 51 -1.56 -21.46 -49.94
CA ASP A 51 -1.61 -22.41 -48.83
C ASP A 51 -0.39 -22.26 -47.91
N LEU A 52 0.82 -22.12 -48.47
CA LEU A 52 2.03 -21.84 -47.70
C LEU A 52 2.01 -20.46 -47.04
N ALA A 53 1.47 -19.44 -47.70
CA ALA A 53 1.34 -18.10 -47.15
C ALA A 53 0.37 -18.11 -45.96
N ASN A 54 -0.80 -18.74 -46.10
CA ASN A 54 -1.78 -18.89 -45.04
C ASN A 54 -1.23 -19.71 -43.87
N ALA A 55 -0.60 -20.85 -44.14
CA ALA A 55 0.00 -21.69 -43.09
C ALA A 55 1.10 -20.95 -42.31
N ASN A 56 1.94 -20.17 -43.00
CA ASN A 56 2.92 -19.32 -42.33
C ASN A 56 2.24 -18.20 -41.53
N PHE A 57 1.23 -17.53 -42.09
CA PHE A 57 0.49 -16.48 -41.41
C PHE A 57 -0.18 -16.99 -40.13
N ASP A 58 -0.84 -18.14 -40.20
CA ASP A 58 -1.48 -18.78 -39.05
C ASP A 58 -0.45 -19.15 -37.98
N LYS A 59 0.69 -19.71 -38.40
CA LYS A 59 1.79 -20.05 -37.47
C LYS A 59 2.33 -18.80 -36.76
N TYR A 60 2.58 -17.72 -37.50
CA TYR A 60 3.02 -16.46 -36.90
C TYR A 60 1.94 -15.86 -36.01
N HIS A 61 0.68 -15.84 -36.45
CA HIS A 61 -0.43 -15.29 -35.67
C HIS A 61 -0.63 -16.03 -34.35
N GLN A 62 -0.59 -17.36 -34.37
CA GLN A 62 -0.64 -18.19 -33.17
C GLN A 62 0.59 -17.97 -32.28
N GLY A 63 1.79 -17.88 -32.86
CA GLY A 63 3.02 -17.58 -32.15
C GLY A 63 2.96 -16.23 -31.41
N PHE A 64 2.54 -15.17 -32.11
CA PHE A 64 2.35 -13.83 -31.53
C PHE A 64 1.32 -13.82 -30.42
N LYS A 65 0.16 -14.47 -30.62
CA LYS A 65 -0.86 -14.56 -29.58
C LYS A 65 -0.31 -15.24 -28.32
N SER A 66 0.42 -16.35 -28.49
CA SER A 66 1.04 -17.05 -27.37
C SER A 66 2.14 -16.22 -26.68
N ASP A 67 2.95 -15.47 -27.43
CA ASP A 67 4.01 -14.62 -26.88
C ASP A 67 3.43 -13.45 -26.08
N ILE A 68 2.33 -12.85 -26.56
CA ILE A 68 1.59 -11.81 -25.84
C ILE A 68 0.99 -12.38 -24.54
N GLU A 69 0.33 -13.53 -24.60
CA GLU A 69 -0.26 -14.18 -23.42
C GLU A 69 0.83 -14.56 -22.40
N PHE A 70 1.99 -15.05 -22.86
CA PHE A 70 3.13 -15.37 -22.01
C PHE A 70 3.69 -14.12 -21.33
N LYS A 71 3.95 -13.05 -22.10
CA LYS A 71 4.45 -11.79 -21.57
C LYS A 71 3.48 -11.13 -20.61
N GLN A 72 2.18 -11.18 -20.87
CA GLN A 72 1.16 -10.68 -19.93
C GLN A 72 1.23 -11.41 -18.59
N LYS A 73 1.30 -12.75 -18.60
CA LYS A 73 1.45 -13.55 -17.37
C LYS A 73 2.75 -13.27 -16.64
N GLU A 74 3.85 -13.07 -17.37
CA GLU A 74 5.15 -12.77 -16.77
C GLU A 74 5.17 -11.37 -16.14
N LEU A 75 4.62 -10.37 -16.84
CA LEU A 75 4.39 -9.03 -16.30
C LEU A 75 3.52 -9.07 -15.05
N GLU A 76 2.44 -9.85 -15.05
CA GLU A 76 1.56 -9.98 -13.89
C GLU A 76 2.32 -10.57 -12.69
N LYS A 77 3.17 -11.58 -12.89
CA LYS A 77 4.03 -12.13 -11.82
C LYS A 77 5.03 -11.11 -11.28
N VAL A 78 5.59 -10.27 -12.13
CA VAL A 78 6.55 -9.23 -11.73
C VAL A 78 5.84 -8.08 -11.00
N LEU A 79 4.61 -7.74 -11.41
CA LEU A 79 3.82 -6.65 -10.82
C LEU A 79 3.06 -7.06 -9.56
N ALA A 80 2.73 -8.34 -9.39
CA ALA A 80 2.08 -8.87 -8.20
C ALA A 80 2.78 -8.47 -6.87
N PRO A 81 4.10 -8.66 -6.69
CA PRO A 81 4.78 -8.27 -5.45
C PRO A 81 4.80 -6.75 -5.23
N VAL A 82 4.76 -5.94 -6.29
CA VAL A 82 4.68 -4.48 -6.19
C VAL A 82 3.31 -4.08 -5.62
N LYS A 83 2.24 -4.66 -6.15
CA LYS A 83 0.87 -4.44 -5.64
C LYS A 83 0.77 -4.86 -4.18
N GLU A 84 1.25 -6.05 -3.84
CA GLU A 84 1.24 -6.55 -2.46
C GLU A 84 2.05 -5.65 -1.51
N SER A 85 3.18 -5.12 -1.97
CA SER A 85 4.01 -4.20 -1.18
C SER A 85 3.30 -2.86 -0.93
N ILE A 86 2.61 -2.32 -1.94
CA ILE A 86 1.80 -1.09 -1.79
C ILE A 86 0.68 -1.33 -0.78
N ASP A 87 -0.06 -2.44 -0.91
CA ASP A 87 -1.14 -2.79 0.01
C ASP A 87 -0.63 -2.92 1.46
N LYS A 88 0.56 -3.50 1.66
CA LYS A 88 1.22 -3.59 2.97
C LYS A 88 1.63 -2.24 3.53
N ILE A 89 2.16 -1.35 2.69
CA ILE A 89 2.56 0.00 3.09
C ILE A 89 1.34 0.82 3.49
N ASP A 90 0.24 0.74 2.74
CA ASP A 90 -1.01 1.42 3.05
C ASP A 90 -1.58 0.95 4.39
N ALA A 91 -1.62 -0.37 4.61
CA ALA A 91 -2.06 -0.96 5.88
C ALA A 91 -1.17 -0.52 7.05
N PHE A 92 0.15 -0.56 6.88
CA PHE A 92 1.11 -0.12 7.89
C PHE A 92 0.98 1.37 8.20
N THR A 93 0.84 2.21 7.17
CA THR A 93 0.66 3.66 7.34
C THR A 93 -0.60 3.98 8.12
N LYS A 94 -1.71 3.30 7.81
CA LYS A 94 -2.97 3.45 8.56
C LYS A 94 -2.84 3.03 10.02
N ASP A 95 -2.14 1.93 10.29
CA ASP A 95 -1.87 1.46 11.66
C ASP A 95 -1.00 2.48 12.44
N VAL A 96 0.07 2.98 11.82
CA VAL A 96 0.93 4.01 12.41
C VAL A 96 0.14 5.29 12.71
N GLU A 97 -0.71 5.75 11.79
CA GLU A 97 -1.51 6.95 12.00
C GLU A 97 -2.52 6.78 13.14
N ASN A 98 -3.17 5.62 13.24
CA ASN A 98 -4.08 5.29 14.33
C ASN A 98 -3.35 5.24 15.69
N LYS A 99 -2.17 4.61 15.74
CA LYS A 99 -1.32 4.58 16.94
C LYS A 99 -0.88 5.98 17.32
N ARG A 100 -0.50 6.80 16.35
CA ARG A 100 -0.10 8.20 16.55
C ARG A 100 -1.24 9.03 17.13
N HIS A 101 -2.45 8.93 16.57
CA HIS A 101 -3.63 9.60 17.12
C HIS A 101 -3.93 9.17 18.56
N SER A 102 -3.88 7.86 18.82
CA SER A 102 -4.13 7.32 20.17
C SER A 102 -3.09 7.82 21.18
N ALA A 103 -1.81 7.83 20.81
CA ALA A 103 -0.73 8.34 21.63
C ALA A 103 -0.88 9.85 21.92
N TYR A 104 -1.23 10.65 20.91
CA TYR A 104 -1.49 12.08 21.11
C TYR A 104 -2.72 12.34 21.99
N SER A 105 -3.77 11.54 21.87
CA SER A 105 -4.93 11.64 22.75
C SER A 105 -4.56 11.35 24.20
N ALA A 106 -3.82 10.26 24.44
CA ALA A 106 -3.35 9.89 25.78
C ALA A 106 -2.40 10.94 26.36
N LEU A 107 -1.50 11.51 25.54
CA LEU A 107 -0.61 12.59 25.96
C LEU A 107 -1.40 13.86 26.36
N ASN A 108 -2.39 14.24 25.55
CA ASN A 108 -3.25 15.39 25.86
C ASN A 108 -4.03 15.18 27.16
N GLU A 109 -4.50 13.97 27.42
CA GLU A 109 -5.16 13.61 28.68
C GLU A 109 -4.19 13.70 29.88
N GLN A 110 -2.97 13.18 29.74
CA GLN A 110 -1.93 13.32 30.76
C GLN A 110 -1.58 14.78 31.05
N ILE A 111 -1.46 15.62 30.01
CA ILE A 111 -1.21 17.05 30.17
C ILE A 111 -2.37 17.72 30.92
N LYS A 112 -3.62 17.39 30.60
CA LYS A 112 -4.79 17.91 31.34
C LYS A 112 -4.76 17.51 32.81
N MET A 113 -4.48 16.24 33.10
CA MET A 113 -4.36 15.76 34.50
C MET A 113 -3.22 16.46 35.23
N LEU A 114 -2.07 16.71 34.57
CA LEU A 114 -0.96 17.47 35.15
C LEU A 114 -1.34 18.91 35.47
N LEU A 115 -2.04 19.59 34.56
CA LEU A 115 -2.52 20.96 34.78
C LEU A 115 -3.54 21.02 35.93
N GLU A 116 -4.42 20.03 36.04
CA GLU A 116 -5.37 19.94 37.15
C GLU A 116 -4.65 19.71 38.48
N SER A 117 -3.66 18.80 38.51
CA SER A 117 -2.84 18.55 39.70
C SER A 117 -2.01 19.77 40.11
N GLU A 118 -1.48 20.55 39.16
CA GLU A 118 -0.74 21.78 39.45
C GLU A 118 -1.66 22.83 40.09
N ASN A 119 -2.86 23.04 39.54
CA ASN A 119 -3.84 23.95 40.10
C ASN A 119 -4.25 23.54 41.52
N PHE A 120 -4.51 22.25 41.74
CA PHE A 120 -4.83 21.70 43.05
C PHE A 120 -3.69 21.94 44.06
N LEU A 121 -2.45 21.59 43.69
CA LEU A 121 -1.26 21.81 44.52
C LEU A 121 -1.08 23.30 44.86
N ARG A 122 -1.30 24.18 43.89
CA ARG A 122 -1.21 25.63 44.07
C ARG A 122 -2.25 26.12 45.09
N GLN A 123 -3.47 25.58 45.02
CA GLN A 123 -4.54 25.93 45.94
C GLN A 123 -4.27 25.44 47.37
N GLU A 124 -3.83 24.19 47.54
CA GLU A 124 -3.43 23.66 48.85
C GLU A 124 -2.23 24.40 49.44
N THR A 125 -1.23 24.74 48.63
CA THR A 125 -0.09 25.54 49.09
C THR A 125 -0.54 26.95 49.52
N ALA A 126 -1.49 27.56 48.80
CA ALA A 126 -2.07 28.84 49.19
C ALA A 126 -2.91 28.74 50.47
N ASN A 127 -3.62 27.63 50.68
CA ASN A 127 -4.35 27.34 51.92
C ASN A 127 -3.37 27.16 53.10
N LEU A 128 -2.31 26.36 52.93
CA LEU A 128 -1.26 26.15 53.91
C LEU A 128 -0.54 27.46 54.25
N SER A 129 -0.18 28.26 53.25
CA SER A 129 0.43 29.58 53.46
C SER A 129 -0.48 30.51 54.27
N ARG A 130 -1.79 30.52 53.97
CA ARG A 130 -2.79 31.27 54.75
C ARG A 130 -2.89 30.76 56.18
N ALA A 131 -2.89 29.44 56.38
CA ALA A 131 -2.93 28.83 57.71
C ALA A 131 -1.70 29.23 58.55
N LEU A 132 -0.50 29.20 57.97
CA LEU A 132 0.75 29.61 58.64
C LEU A 132 0.83 31.11 58.96
N LYS A 133 0.15 31.95 58.15
CA LYS A 133 0.06 33.41 58.37
C LYS A 133 -1.02 33.80 59.39
N SER A 134 -1.99 32.93 59.67
CA SER A 134 -3.06 33.21 60.63
C SER A 134 -2.55 33.17 62.08
N PRO A 135 -2.72 34.24 62.88
CA PRO A 135 -2.27 34.28 64.27
C PRO A 135 -2.94 33.22 65.16
N ASN A 136 -4.23 32.94 64.92
CA ASN A 136 -4.99 31.96 65.70
C ASN A 136 -4.48 30.53 65.52
N ILE A 137 -4.09 30.17 64.29
CA ILE A 137 -3.57 28.83 63.97
C ILE A 137 -2.16 28.68 64.52
N ARG A 138 -1.31 29.71 64.41
CA ARG A 138 0.03 29.71 65.02
C ARG A 138 -0.02 29.56 66.55
N GLY A 139 -0.95 30.26 67.21
CA GLY A 139 -1.18 30.12 68.66
C GLY A 139 -1.60 28.70 69.03
N SER A 140 -2.51 28.09 68.25
CA SER A 140 -2.95 26.71 68.45
C SER A 140 -1.83 25.68 68.24
N TRP A 141 -0.91 25.91 67.30
CA TRP A 141 0.29 25.09 67.11
C TRP A 141 1.29 25.23 68.25
N GLY A 142 1.49 26.44 68.78
CA GLY A 142 2.29 26.68 69.98
C GLY A 142 1.73 25.91 71.18
N GLN A 143 0.41 25.94 71.36
CA GLN A 143 -0.28 25.19 72.43
C GLN A 143 -0.18 23.67 72.24
N MET A 144 -0.40 23.16 71.02
CA MET A 144 -0.22 21.73 70.73
C MET A 144 1.23 21.27 70.95
N HIS A 145 2.22 22.09 70.58
CA HIS A 145 3.63 21.76 70.80
C HIS A 145 3.97 21.76 72.28
N LEU A 146 3.50 22.76 73.04
CA LEU A 146 3.66 22.85 74.48
C LEU A 146 3.06 21.62 75.19
N LYS A 147 1.84 21.22 74.81
CA LYS A 147 1.20 19.97 75.29
C LYS A 147 2.09 18.76 75.05
N ARG A 148 2.59 18.57 73.81
CA ARG A 148 3.45 17.43 73.48
C ARG A 148 4.76 17.41 74.25
N VAL A 149 5.40 18.56 74.47
CA VAL A 149 6.65 18.65 75.26
C VAL A 149 6.41 18.22 76.70
N VAL A 150 5.28 18.64 77.28
CA VAL A 150 4.87 18.30 78.64
C VAL A 150 4.49 16.81 78.76
N GLU A 151 3.77 16.26 77.79
CA GLU A 151 3.47 14.81 77.71
C GLU A 151 4.74 13.97 77.55
N LEU A 152 5.70 14.40 76.74
CA LEU A 152 7.01 13.74 76.59
C LEU A 152 7.87 13.83 77.85
N ALA A 153 7.70 14.89 78.65
CA ALA A 153 8.31 15.01 79.98
C ALA A 153 7.62 14.12 81.03
N GLY A 154 6.61 13.34 80.65
CA GLY A 154 5.92 12.37 81.49
C GLY A 154 4.71 12.94 82.26
N LEU A 155 4.29 14.17 81.97
CA LEU A 155 3.17 14.82 82.62
C LEU A 155 1.85 14.47 81.90
N LEU A 156 0.83 14.05 82.63
CA LEU A 156 -0.47 13.66 82.08
C LEU A 156 -1.43 14.84 82.06
N ASN A 157 -2.07 15.04 80.91
CA ASN A 157 -3.09 16.08 80.73
C ASN A 157 -4.26 15.89 81.72
N ASN A 158 -4.66 16.97 82.39
CA ASN A 158 -5.69 17.02 83.44
C ASN A 158 -5.33 16.34 84.79
N CYS A 159 -4.16 15.72 84.90
CA CYS A 159 -3.63 15.19 86.17
C CYS A 159 -2.50 16.06 86.71
N ASP A 160 -1.52 16.37 85.85
CA ASP A 160 -0.29 17.10 86.23
C ASP A 160 -0.23 18.52 85.64
N PHE A 161 -1.01 18.80 84.59
CA PHE A 161 -1.11 20.14 84.01
C PHE A 161 -2.49 20.45 83.41
N TYR A 162 -2.82 21.74 83.31
CA TYR A 162 -4.04 22.27 82.68
C TYR A 162 -3.71 23.33 81.63
N GLU A 163 -4.39 23.26 80.47
CA GLU A 163 -4.28 24.23 79.37
C GLU A 163 -5.31 25.36 79.51
N GLN A 164 -4.94 26.60 79.19
CA GLN A 164 -5.83 27.78 79.13
C GLN A 164 -6.71 28.07 80.37
N GLN A 165 -6.26 27.70 81.58
CA GLN A 165 -7.02 28.02 82.79
C GLN A 165 -6.94 29.53 83.07
N SER A 166 -8.08 30.22 83.02
CA SER A 166 -8.16 31.59 83.52
C SER A 166 -8.09 31.56 85.04
N GLN A 167 -6.99 32.03 85.62
CA GLN A 167 -6.81 32.12 87.07
C GLN A 167 -7.02 33.57 87.52
N VAL A 168 -7.86 33.75 88.53
CA VAL A 168 -8.04 35.05 89.19
C VAL A 168 -7.18 35.05 90.45
N LYS A 169 -6.18 35.93 90.51
CA LYS A 169 -5.32 36.12 91.68
C LYS A 169 -5.15 37.63 91.90
N ASP A 170 -5.37 38.10 93.14
CA ASP A 170 -5.33 39.53 93.51
C ASP A 170 -6.11 40.44 92.55
N ASP A 171 -7.40 40.13 92.32
CA ASP A 171 -8.32 40.91 91.46
C ASP A 171 -7.90 41.10 89.99
N LYS A 172 -6.87 40.35 89.53
CA LYS A 172 -6.41 40.33 88.14
C LYS A 172 -6.63 38.96 87.52
N VAL A 173 -7.18 38.96 86.30
CA VAL A 173 -7.36 37.76 85.48
C VAL A 173 -6.07 37.46 84.76
N TYR A 174 -5.39 36.39 85.15
CA TYR A 174 -4.24 35.84 84.47
C TYR A 174 -4.71 34.70 83.55
N ARG A 175 -4.27 34.75 82.29
CA ARG A 175 -4.44 33.66 81.32
C ARG A 175 -3.07 33.08 80.98
N PRO A 176 -2.47 32.28 81.88
CA PRO A 176 -1.28 31.52 81.56
C PRO A 176 -1.59 30.48 80.48
N ASP A 177 -0.66 30.27 79.55
CA ASP A 177 -0.83 29.32 78.45
C ASP A 177 -0.85 27.85 78.95
N LEU A 178 -0.20 27.55 80.08
CA LEU A 178 -0.21 26.25 80.74
C LEU A 178 0.08 26.39 82.25
N VAL A 179 -0.64 25.63 83.08
CA VAL A 179 -0.46 25.57 84.55
C VAL A 179 -0.03 24.17 84.94
N ILE A 180 1.14 24.03 85.56
CA ILE A 180 1.64 22.77 86.14
C ILE A 180 1.21 22.73 87.61
N LYS A 181 0.72 21.58 88.07
CA LYS A 181 0.29 21.37 89.46
C LYS A 181 1.44 21.01 90.38
#